data_AF-A0A1C5STB9-F1
#
_entry.id   AF-A0A1C5STB9-F1
#
_cell.length_a   1.000
_cell.length_b   1.000
_cell.length_c   1.000
_cell.angle_alpha   90.00
_cell.angle_beta   90.00
_cell.angle_gamma   90.00
#
_symmetry.space_group_name_H-M   'P 1'
#
loop_
_entity.id
_entity.type
_entity.pdbx_description
1 polymer ?
#
loop_
_entity_poly.entity_id
_entity_poly.type
_entity_poly.pdbx_seq_one_letter_code
_entity_poly.pdbx_strand_id
1 'polypeptide(L)'
;MKCEKCGVEIDHLIISVFDTYGADYPISVDIEECEHNAVVLETDKNWTGYELDCDEANEDIHCPICGSNPFKNDEIQIYDVVRIVKFKSNLSENREITEENKDENTN
;
A
#
# COMPACT_ATOMS: atom_id res chain seq x y z
N MET A 1 6.18 -11.58 3.11
CA MET A 1 7.52 -12.03 2.68
C MET A 1 8.47 -12.14 3.86
N LYS A 2 9.66 -12.76 3.73
CA LYS A 2 10.64 -12.91 4.82
C LYS A 2 11.87 -12.02 4.61
N CYS A 3 12.26 -11.24 5.61
CA CYS A 3 13.48 -10.43 5.56
C CYS A 3 14.74 -11.31 5.49
N GLU A 4 15.63 -11.09 4.51
CA GLU A 4 16.83 -11.91 4.31
C GLU A 4 17.97 -11.58 5.29
N LYS A 5 17.83 -10.49 6.06
CA LYS A 5 18.80 -10.09 7.09
C LYS A 5 18.44 -10.64 8.47
N CYS A 6 17.21 -10.41 8.93
CA CYS A 6 16.78 -10.82 10.28
C CYS A 6 15.94 -12.11 10.30
N GLY A 7 15.43 -12.56 9.15
CA GLY A 7 14.63 -13.78 9.04
C GLY A 7 13.20 -13.67 9.56
N VAL A 8 12.71 -12.48 9.88
CA VAL A 8 11.33 -12.25 10.33
C VAL A 8 10.41 -12.04 9.12
N GLU A 9 9.16 -12.53 9.20
CA GLU A 9 8.15 -12.23 8.20
C GLU A 9 7.64 -10.79 8.34
N ILE A 10 7.56 -10.10 7.20
CA ILE A 10 7.12 -8.73 7.06
C ILE A 10 6.09 -8.63 5.91
N ASP A 11 5.14 -7.73 6.08
CA ASP A 11 4.07 -7.39 5.13
C ASP A 11 4.15 -5.94 4.62
N HIS A 12 5.11 -5.17 5.13
CA HIS A 12 5.41 -3.80 4.72
C HIS A 12 6.91 -3.49 4.81
N LEU A 13 7.31 -2.42 4.15
CA LEU A 13 8.63 -1.80 4.23
C LEU A 13 8.52 -0.40 4.83
N ILE A 14 9.64 0.10 5.32
CA ILE A 14 9.79 1.51 5.69
C ILE A 14 10.61 2.19 4.60
N ILE A 15 10.08 3.28 4.06
CA ILE A 15 10.75 4.19 3.12
C ILE A 15 10.59 5.64 3.60
N SER A 16 11.40 6.57 3.11
CA SER A 16 11.29 7.99 3.45
C SER A 16 10.55 8.77 2.38
N VAL A 17 9.73 9.74 2.78
CA VAL A 17 9.11 10.69 1.84
C VAL A 17 9.41 12.12 2.23
N PHE A 18 9.53 12.99 1.24
CA PHE A 18 9.61 14.43 1.42
C PHE A 18 8.23 15.00 1.77
N ASP A 19 8.15 15.72 2.89
CA ASP A 19 6.97 16.53 3.19
C ASP A 19 6.95 17.84 2.39
N THR A 20 5.83 18.56 2.47
CA THR A 20 5.66 19.86 1.82
C THR A 20 6.59 20.95 2.36
N TYR A 21 7.28 20.68 3.45
CA TYR A 21 8.23 21.57 4.12
C TYR A 21 9.69 21.22 3.82
N GLY A 22 9.93 20.19 2.99
CA GLY A 22 11.26 19.74 2.56
C GLY A 22 12.00 18.89 3.60
N ALA A 23 11.29 18.28 4.55
CA ALA A 23 11.85 17.33 5.50
C ALA A 23 11.49 15.88 5.13
N ASP A 24 12.45 14.97 5.30
CA ASP A 24 12.22 13.54 5.16
C ASP A 24 11.56 12.98 6.42
N TYR A 25 10.57 12.12 6.24
CA TYR A 25 10.02 11.31 7.32
C TYR A 25 9.70 9.88 6.85
N PRO A 26 9.88 8.88 7.72
CA PRO A 26 9.61 7.50 7.37
C PRO A 26 8.11 7.23 7.31
N ILE A 27 7.69 6.46 6.31
CA ILE A 27 6.35 5.90 6.17
C ILE A 27 6.41 4.39 6.00
N SER A 28 5.30 3.73 6.34
CA SER A 28 5.09 2.31 6.06
C SER A 28 4.41 2.15 4.71
N VAL A 29 4.93 1.27 3.87
CA VAL A 29 4.36 0.92 2.56
C VAL A 29 4.12 -0.58 2.47
N ASP A 30 2.90 -0.95 2.09
CA ASP A 30 2.55 -2.36 1.86
C ASP A 30 3.34 -2.90 0.68
N ILE A 31 3.62 -4.21 0.73
CA ILE A 31 4.38 -4.90 -0.31
C ILE A 31 3.61 -6.09 -0.87
N GLU A 32 3.75 -6.28 -2.17
CA GLU A 32 3.22 -7.42 -2.89
C GLU A 32 4.38 -8.28 -3.40
N GLU A 33 4.30 -9.59 -3.15
CA GLU A 33 5.22 -10.56 -3.72
C GLU A 33 4.64 -11.08 -5.04
N CYS A 34 5.34 -10.83 -6.14
CA CYS A 34 4.93 -11.19 -7.49
C CYS A 34 5.64 -12.47 -7.97
N GLU A 35 5.31 -12.91 -9.18
CA GLU A 35 6.02 -14.01 -9.85
C GLU A 35 7.54 -13.75 -9.88
N HIS A 36 8.33 -14.83 -9.92
CA HIS A 36 9.79 -14.77 -9.92
C HIS A 36 10.44 -14.18 -8.64
N ASN A 37 9.73 -14.19 -7.51
CA ASN A 37 10.17 -13.64 -6.22
C ASN A 37 10.50 -12.13 -6.28
N ALA A 38 9.83 -11.41 -7.19
CA ALA A 38 9.91 -9.96 -7.22
C ALA A 38 9.04 -9.38 -6.10
N VAL A 39 9.51 -8.29 -5.48
CA VAL A 39 8.72 -7.54 -4.50
C VAL A 39 8.40 -6.18 -5.09
N VAL A 40 7.12 -5.85 -5.09
CA VAL A 40 6.61 -4.58 -5.60
C VAL A 40 6.03 -3.80 -4.43
N LEU A 41 6.35 -2.52 -4.39
CA LEU A 41 5.73 -1.54 -3.51
C LEU A 41 5.22 -0.38 -4.37
N GLU A 42 4.05 0.16 -4.03
CA GLU A 42 3.51 1.34 -4.68
C GLU A 42 3.79 2.57 -3.80
N THR A 43 4.42 3.59 -4.37
CA THR A 43 4.63 4.90 -3.73
C THR A 43 4.45 6.02 -4.77
N ASP A 44 4.52 7.27 -4.33
CA ASP A 44 4.41 8.44 -5.20
C ASP A 44 5.75 9.18 -5.36
N LYS A 45 5.75 10.29 -6.09
CA LYS A 45 6.95 11.09 -6.39
C LYS A 45 7.54 11.80 -5.17
N ASN A 46 6.88 11.74 -4.01
CA ASN A 46 7.43 12.27 -2.78
C ASN A 46 8.39 11.28 -2.12
N TRP A 47 8.48 10.03 -2.59
CA TRP A 47 9.51 9.10 -2.13
C TRP A 47 10.91 9.68 -2.35
N THR A 48 11.71 9.68 -1.28
CA THR A 48 13.06 10.27 -1.29
C THR A 48 13.97 9.60 -2.31
N GLY A 49 13.75 8.32 -2.63
CA GLY A 49 14.47 7.59 -3.67
C GLY A 49 14.01 7.83 -5.12
N TYR A 50 12.95 8.60 -5.39
CA TYR A 50 12.32 8.67 -6.71
C TYR A 50 13.24 9.19 -7.83
N GLU A 51 14.08 10.18 -7.54
CA GLU A 51 15.01 10.78 -8.52
C GLU A 51 16.46 10.33 -8.34
N LEU A 52 16.72 9.40 -7.42
CA LEU A 52 18.05 8.88 -7.15
C LEU A 52 18.39 7.74 -8.13
N ASP A 53 19.67 7.41 -8.25
CA ASP A 53 20.05 6.20 -8.95
C ASP A 53 19.65 4.94 -8.14
N CYS A 54 19.66 3.78 -8.79
CA CYS A 54 19.18 2.54 -8.18
C CYS A 54 19.92 2.18 -6.88
N ASP A 55 21.23 2.48 -6.78
CA ASP A 55 22.01 2.13 -5.61
C ASP A 55 21.64 3.04 -4.44
N GLU A 56 21.57 4.36 -4.68
CA GLU A 56 21.15 5.36 -3.68
C GLU A 56 19.70 5.15 -3.24
N ALA A 57 18.77 4.86 -4.15
CA ALA A 57 17.38 4.58 -3.83
C ALA A 57 17.22 3.31 -2.99
N ASN A 58 18.10 2.31 -3.18
CA ASN A 58 18.08 1.06 -2.42
C ASN A 58 18.48 1.26 -0.96
N GLU A 59 19.25 2.30 -0.64
CA GLU A 59 19.63 2.61 0.74
C GLU A 59 18.44 3.07 1.60
N ASP A 60 17.39 3.63 0.99
CA ASP A 60 16.19 4.12 1.69
C ASP A 60 15.14 3.01 1.98
N ILE A 61 15.36 1.79 1.51
CA ILE A 61 14.44 0.67 1.72
C ILE A 61 14.82 -0.08 2.99
N HIS A 62 13.92 -0.09 3.98
CA HIS A 62 14.21 -0.66 5.29
C HIS A 62 13.19 -1.69 5.76
N CYS A 63 13.69 -2.75 6.41
CA CYS A 63 12.87 -3.68 7.16
C CYS A 63 12.30 -3.00 8.41
N PRO A 64 10.99 -3.07 8.69
CA PRO A 64 10.39 -2.45 9.87
C PRO A 64 10.89 -3.05 11.20
N ILE A 65 11.50 -4.25 11.15
CA ILE A 65 11.94 -4.97 12.35
C ILE A 65 13.41 -4.71 12.67
N CYS A 66 14.30 -4.78 11.68
CA CYS A 66 15.75 -4.66 11.92
C CYS A 66 16.37 -3.38 11.33
N GLY A 67 15.61 -2.56 10.60
CA GLY A 67 16.07 -1.33 9.96
C GLY A 67 17.04 -1.53 8.79
N SER A 68 17.54 -2.74 8.55
CA SER A 68 18.38 -3.05 7.39
C SER A 68 17.53 -3.23 6.14
N ASN A 69 18.11 -2.99 4.96
CA ASN A 69 17.47 -3.40 3.72
C ASN A 69 17.24 -4.93 3.72
N PRO A 70 15.98 -5.39 3.60
CA PRO A 70 15.65 -6.80 3.74
C PRO A 70 16.07 -7.66 2.55
N PHE A 71 16.53 -7.07 1.45
CA PHE A 71 16.86 -7.76 0.20
C PHE A 71 18.37 -7.81 -0.04
N LYS A 72 18.87 -8.88 -0.68
CA LYS A 72 20.26 -9.01 -1.13
C LYS A 72 20.46 -8.77 -2.63
N ASN A 73 19.39 -8.81 -3.42
CA ASN A 73 19.45 -8.48 -4.84
C ASN A 73 19.09 -7.01 -5.01
N ASP A 74 20.00 -6.24 -5.62
CA ASP A 74 19.99 -4.78 -5.57
C ASP A 74 19.37 -4.13 -6.83
N GLU A 75 18.74 -4.93 -7.69
CA GLU A 75 18.08 -4.37 -8.87
C GLU A 75 16.75 -3.71 -8.51
N ILE A 76 16.74 -2.38 -8.49
CA ILE A 76 15.52 -1.57 -8.39
C ILE A 76 15.09 -1.12 -9.77
N GLN A 77 13.82 -1.36 -10.09
CA GLN A 77 13.16 -0.87 -11.29
C GLN A 77 12.02 0.06 -10.89
N ILE A 78 12.16 1.36 -11.19
CA ILE A 78 11.14 2.38 -10.90
C ILE A 78 10.24 2.54 -12.13
N TYR A 79 8.95 2.33 -11.95
CA TYR A 79 7.94 2.47 -13.00
C TYR A 79 6.88 3.51 -12.59
N ASP A 80 6.48 4.38 -13.53
CA ASP A 80 5.27 5.18 -13.37
C ASP A 80 4.04 4.26 -13.54
N VAL A 81 3.44 3.84 -12.43
CA VAL A 81 2.31 2.89 -12.43
C VAL A 81 0.99 3.61 -12.69
N VAL A 82 0.18 3.09 -13.64
CA VAL A 82 -1.21 3.53 -13.86
C VAL A 82 -2.16 2.59 -13.10
N ARG A 83 -2.65 3.03 -11.94
CA ARG A 83 -3.62 2.28 -11.14
C ARG A 83 -5.06 2.52 -11.60
N ILE A 84 -5.72 1.48 -12.12
CA ILE A 84 -7.13 1.54 -12.54
C ILE A 84 -8.02 0.98 -11.42
N VAL A 85 -8.74 1.86 -10.72
CA VAL A 85 -9.70 1.47 -9.69
C VAL A 85 -11.12 1.44 -10.27
N LYS A 86 -11.84 0.34 -10.08
CA LYS A 86 -13.26 0.19 -10.44
C LYS A 86 -14.07 -0.18 -9.21
N PHE A 87 -15.13 0.57 -8.94
CA PHE A 87 -16.05 0.29 -7.85
C PHE A 87 -17.24 -0.53 -8.36
N LYS A 88 -17.68 -1.52 -7.57
CA LYS A 88 -18.93 -2.23 -7.84
C LYS A 88 -20.09 -1.26 -7.64
N SER A 89 -21.03 -1.22 -8.58
CA SER A 89 -22.32 -0.57 -8.32
C SER A 89 -23.08 -1.42 -7.31
N ASN A 90 -23.53 -0.82 -6.20
CA ASN A 90 -24.42 -1.49 -5.26
C ASN A 90 -25.74 -1.81 -5.99
N LEU A 91 -25.93 -3.06 -6.39
CA LEU A 91 -27.22 -3.55 -6.84
C LEU A 91 -28.07 -3.83 -5.59
N SER A 92 -28.99 -2.88 -5.35
CA SER A 92 -30.30 -2.99 -4.70
C SER A 92 -30.40 -3.59 -3.29
N GLU A 93 -30.78 -2.76 -2.30
CA GLU A 93 -31.58 -3.22 -1.16
C GLU A 93 -32.65 -2.19 -0.70
N ASN A 94 -33.91 -2.67 -0.77
CA ASN A 94 -35.07 -2.41 0.10
C ASN A 94 -35.94 -1.15 -0.08
N ARG A 95 -36.97 -1.29 -0.93
CA ARG A 95 -38.31 -0.71 -0.71
C ARG A 95 -39.36 -1.82 -0.74
N GLU A 96 -39.41 -2.63 0.30
CA GLU A 96 -40.66 -3.30 0.68
C GLU A 96 -41.40 -2.33 1.60
N ILE A 97 -42.41 -1.66 1.06
CA ILE A 97 -43.41 -0.95 1.87
C ILE A 97 -44.37 -2.04 2.34
N THR A 98 -44.38 -2.33 3.64
CA THR A 98 -45.33 -3.22 4.28
C THR A 98 -46.74 -2.64 4.17
N GLU A 99 -47.65 -3.35 3.48
CA GLU A 99 -49.09 -3.15 3.61
C GLU A 99 -49.56 -3.75 4.93
N GLU A 100 -49.37 -3.04 6.04
CA GLU A 100 -50.10 -3.30 7.28
C GLU A 100 -50.56 -1.97 7.90
N ASN A 101 -51.80 -1.61 7.60
CA ASN A 101 -52.70 -0.91 8.51
C ASN A 101 -54.13 -1.33 8.14
N LYS A 102 -54.46 -2.58 8.51
CA LYS A 102 -55.85 -2.90 8.85
C LYS A 102 -56.11 -2.35 10.24
N ASP A 103 -57.20 -1.58 10.32
CA ASP A 103 -58.04 -1.38 11.48
C ASP A 103 -57.39 -0.74 12.71
N GLU A 104 -57.65 0.56 12.91
CA GLU A 104 -58.21 1.10 14.16
C GLU A 104 -58.50 2.60 14.02
N ASN A 105 -59.77 2.94 13.76
CA ASN A 105 -60.40 4.04 14.48
C ASN A 105 -61.92 3.88 14.47
N THR A 106 -62.41 3.34 15.57
CA THR A 106 -63.79 3.36 16.03
C THR A 106 -64.14 4.78 16.50
N ASN A 107 -65.13 5.41 15.88
CA ASN A 107 -66.26 6.10 16.54
C ASN A 107 -67.18 6.78 15.51
#